data_AF-A0A329ZL72-F1
#
_entry.id   AF-A0A329ZL72-F1
#
_cell.length_a   1.000
_cell.length_b   1.000
_cell.length_c   1.000
_cell.angle_alpha   90.00
_cell.angle_beta   90.00
_cell.angle_gamma   90.00
#
_symmetry.space_group_name_H-M   'P 1'
#
loop_
_entity.id
_entity.type
_entity.pdbx_description
1 polymer ?
#
loop_
_entity_poly.entity_id
_entity_poly.type
_entity_poly.pdbx_seq_one_letter_code
_entity_poly.pdbx_strand_id
1 'polypeptide(L)'
;MKEYITQSAVLLCVYKRIDTTMKVFDVIKSVKPTRIYIAQNYYKNLDEREDVFNLRKTLLSNINWECEVKTLFRDHYLNSKQSLISAITWFFENEEQGIILEDDCLPNMSFFRFCDENLKIYKDIEIIKMVSGWSALDFVPHTKESLKEDYYFSKYNHIWGWASWSRVWKQYVSAFDDFEKEFNALDNWANTKERNYWHKTFLMAKNGAVDSWDYYFTYSIWKHNGLCIYPKNNMVQNIGFNRDDATHTKGDSKFARMNVYELEFPLRIPSAIQQNKKLDWIAFKISYLPPNIFIRICKKILKILKSTLK
;
A
#
# COMPACT_ATOMS: atom_id res chain seq x y z
N MET A 1 -21.97 2.40 15.29
CA MET A 1 -20.61 2.48 15.87
C MET A 1 -20.38 3.91 16.32
N LYS A 2 -19.74 4.15 17.48
CA LYS A 2 -19.30 5.50 17.85
C LYS A 2 -18.41 6.05 16.75
N GLU A 3 -18.61 7.32 16.40
CA GLU A 3 -17.75 8.04 15.45
C GLU A 3 -16.31 7.99 15.98
N TYR A 4 -15.39 7.39 15.23
CA TYR A 4 -13.97 7.31 15.60
C TYR A 4 -13.22 8.49 14.99
N ILE A 5 -12.51 9.23 15.82
CA ILE A 5 -11.67 10.35 15.39
C ILE A 5 -10.22 9.85 15.29
N THR A 6 -9.65 9.92 14.10
CA THR A 6 -8.27 9.50 13.83
C THR A 6 -7.28 10.41 14.57
N GLN A 7 -6.35 9.80 15.29
CA GLN A 7 -5.33 10.51 16.08
C GLN A 7 -4.05 10.76 15.27
N SER A 8 -3.69 9.83 14.39
CA SER A 8 -2.54 9.97 13.51
C SER A 8 -2.80 10.94 12.36
N ALA A 9 -1.75 11.63 11.92
CA ALA A 9 -1.81 12.41 10.70
C ALA A 9 -2.05 11.50 9.48
N VAL A 10 -2.78 12.00 8.49
CA VAL A 10 -3.08 11.28 7.24
C VAL A 10 -2.45 12.01 6.05
N LEU A 11 -1.56 11.33 5.32
CA LEU A 11 -1.07 11.74 4.01
C LEU A 11 -1.98 11.16 2.92
N LEU A 12 -2.57 12.04 2.11
CA LEU A 12 -3.29 11.70 0.90
C LEU A 12 -2.45 12.14 -0.33
N CYS A 13 -1.94 11.16 -1.06
CA CYS A 13 -1.21 11.35 -2.31
C CYS A 13 -2.17 11.27 -3.49
N VAL A 14 -2.26 12.35 -4.27
CA VAL A 14 -3.25 12.50 -5.35
C VAL A 14 -2.61 12.99 -6.65
N TYR A 15 -3.27 12.72 -7.78
CA TYR A 15 -2.92 13.33 -9.06
C TYR A 15 -4.08 14.14 -9.63
N LYS A 16 -4.94 13.52 -10.45
CA LYS A 16 -6.01 14.20 -11.20
C LYS A 16 -7.36 13.46 -11.17
N ARG A 17 -7.43 12.27 -10.57
CA ARG A 17 -8.62 11.40 -10.61
C ARG A 17 -9.62 11.80 -9.54
N ILE A 18 -10.45 12.80 -9.80
CA ILE A 18 -11.43 13.31 -8.83
C ILE A 18 -12.41 12.23 -8.35
N ASP A 19 -12.82 11.32 -9.23
CA ASP A 19 -13.86 10.32 -8.96
C ASP A 19 -13.43 9.24 -7.96
N THR A 20 -12.15 8.85 -7.97
CA THR A 20 -11.57 7.91 -7.00
C THR A 20 -11.07 8.66 -5.76
N THR A 21 -10.40 9.80 -5.96
CA THR A 21 -9.89 10.64 -4.87
C THR A 21 -10.99 11.01 -3.89
N MET A 22 -12.15 11.48 -4.38
CA MET A 22 -13.23 11.92 -3.50
C MET A 22 -13.82 10.77 -2.69
N LYS A 23 -13.89 9.55 -3.23
CA LYS A 23 -14.32 8.37 -2.46
C LYS A 23 -13.38 8.07 -1.30
N VAL A 24 -12.07 8.13 -1.53
CA VAL A 24 -11.07 7.95 -0.46
C VAL A 24 -11.17 9.09 0.55
N PHE A 25 -11.27 10.33 0.08
CA PHE A 25 -11.38 11.53 0.91
C PHE A 25 -12.64 11.55 1.77
N ASP A 26 -13.78 11.07 1.28
CA ASP A 26 -15.03 11.02 2.04
C ASP A 26 -14.93 10.09 3.27
N VAL A 27 -14.16 9.01 3.16
CA VAL A 27 -13.86 8.15 4.32
C VAL A 27 -12.93 8.87 5.30
N ILE A 28 -11.87 9.53 4.80
CA ILE A 28 -10.97 10.36 5.63
C ILE A 28 -11.75 11.45 6.38
N LYS A 29 -12.67 12.13 5.69
CA LYS A 29 -13.55 13.16 6.25
C LYS A 29 -14.45 12.60 7.35
N SER A 30 -14.90 11.36 7.20
CA SER A 30 -15.76 10.70 8.19
C SER A 30 -15.03 10.35 9.50
N VAL A 31 -13.70 10.18 9.46
CA VAL A 31 -12.86 9.95 10.65
C VAL A 31 -12.14 11.20 11.16
N LYS A 32 -12.35 12.36 10.50
CA LYS A 32 -11.95 13.70 10.96
C LYS A 32 -10.55 13.75 11.59
N PRO A 33 -9.47 13.37 10.87
CA PRO A 33 -8.12 13.46 11.43
C PRO A 33 -7.80 14.90 11.83
N THR A 34 -7.10 15.11 12.93
CA THR A 34 -6.72 16.47 13.37
C THR A 34 -5.67 17.11 12.45
N ARG A 35 -4.95 16.31 11.67
CA ARG A 35 -3.93 16.72 10.71
C ARG A 35 -4.07 15.96 9.41
N ILE A 36 -4.16 16.69 8.30
CA ILE A 36 -4.17 16.12 6.95
C ILE A 36 -3.10 16.76 6.09
N TYR A 37 -2.36 15.90 5.38
CA TYR A 37 -1.33 16.26 4.43
C TYR A 37 -1.84 15.90 3.03
N ILE A 38 -1.91 16.86 2.13
CA ILE A 38 -2.36 16.64 0.74
C ILE A 38 -1.19 16.90 -0.19
N ALA A 39 -0.63 15.84 -0.76
CA ALA A 39 0.42 15.93 -1.77
C ALA A 39 -0.19 15.69 -3.15
N GLN A 40 -0.15 16.70 -4.02
CA GLN A 40 -0.65 16.58 -5.38
C GLN A 40 0.42 16.92 -6.40
N ASN A 41 0.59 15.99 -7.34
CA ASN A 41 1.46 16.20 -8.50
C ASN A 41 0.93 17.32 -9.42
N TYR A 42 1.78 17.82 -10.31
CA TYR A 42 1.38 18.81 -11.32
C TYR A 42 0.90 18.13 -12.60
N TYR A 43 0.16 18.82 -13.46
CA TYR A 43 -0.27 18.26 -14.75
C TYR A 43 0.94 17.99 -15.67
N LYS A 44 0.89 16.90 -16.43
CA LYS A 44 1.96 16.53 -17.39
C LYS A 44 1.82 17.29 -18.71
N ASN A 45 0.58 17.57 -19.10
CA ASN A 45 0.20 18.26 -20.33
C ASN A 45 -0.98 19.19 -20.05
N LEU A 46 -1.23 20.15 -20.95
CA LEU A 46 -2.21 21.21 -20.71
C LEU A 46 -3.65 20.69 -20.58
N ASP A 47 -3.98 19.56 -21.20
CA ASP A 47 -5.32 18.96 -21.13
C ASP A 47 -5.67 18.45 -19.73
N GLU A 48 -4.67 18.15 -18.91
CA GLU A 48 -4.84 17.70 -17.51
C GLU A 48 -4.92 18.86 -16.50
N ARG A 49 -4.68 20.10 -16.95
CA ARG A 49 -4.56 21.29 -16.08
C ARG A 49 -5.82 21.51 -15.25
N GLU A 50 -6.97 21.41 -15.90
CA GLU A 50 -8.26 21.67 -15.28
C GLU A 50 -8.58 20.60 -14.22
N ASP A 51 -8.37 19.32 -14.54
CA ASP A 51 -8.57 18.21 -13.59
C ASP A 51 -7.71 18.36 -12.33
N VAL A 52 -6.43 18.70 -12.50
CA VAL A 52 -5.49 18.90 -11.39
C VAL A 52 -5.94 20.04 -10.49
N PHE A 53 -6.24 21.21 -11.06
CA PHE A 53 -6.62 22.38 -10.25
C PHE A 53 -8.01 22.27 -9.64
N ASN A 54 -8.98 21.68 -10.35
CA ASN A 54 -10.30 21.40 -9.80
C ASN A 54 -10.22 20.43 -8.63
N LEU A 55 -9.36 19.41 -8.70
CA LEU A 55 -9.16 18.51 -7.58
C LEU A 55 -8.56 19.22 -6.36
N ARG A 56 -7.56 20.11 -6.53
CA ARG A 56 -7.03 20.94 -5.41
C ARG A 56 -8.13 21.71 -4.71
N LYS A 57 -8.91 22.45 -5.50
CA LYS A 57 -9.98 23.32 -5.01
C LYS A 57 -11.03 22.49 -4.28
N THR A 58 -11.45 21.37 -4.88
CA THR A 58 -12.48 20.48 -4.34
C THR A 58 -12.04 19.88 -2.99
N LEU A 59 -10.82 19.37 -2.88
CA LEU A 59 -10.32 18.80 -1.63
C LEU A 59 -10.32 19.85 -0.52
N LEU A 60 -9.71 21.02 -0.77
CA LEU A 60 -9.60 22.08 0.24
C LEU A 60 -10.97 22.62 0.67
N SER A 61 -11.92 22.79 -0.26
CA SER A 61 -13.25 23.31 0.08
C SER A 61 -14.11 22.31 0.87
N ASN A 62 -13.74 21.03 0.88
CA ASN A 62 -14.52 19.98 1.56
C ASN A 62 -13.98 19.61 2.94
N ILE A 63 -12.86 20.18 3.37
CA ILE A 63 -12.35 20.08 4.74
C ILE A 63 -13.14 21.07 5.60
N ASN A 64 -14.10 20.54 6.36
CA ASN A 64 -15.07 21.33 7.13
C ASN A 64 -15.12 20.94 8.62
N TRP A 65 -14.04 20.35 9.12
CA TRP A 65 -13.83 20.03 10.53
C TRP A 65 -12.53 20.68 11.02
N GLU A 66 -12.33 20.73 12.34
CA GLU A 66 -11.10 21.24 12.93
C GLU A 66 -9.91 20.35 12.52
N CYS A 67 -9.09 20.87 11.62
CA CYS A 67 -8.01 20.12 10.97
C CYS A 67 -6.88 21.07 10.59
N GLU A 68 -5.66 20.77 11.01
CA GLU A 68 -4.46 21.37 10.43
C GLU A 68 -4.22 20.77 9.04
N VAL A 69 -4.32 21.61 8.01
CA VAL A 69 -4.14 21.20 6.62
C VAL A 69 -2.75 21.63 6.14
N LYS A 70 -1.92 20.67 5.74
CA LYS A 70 -0.65 20.93 5.06
C LYS A 70 -0.71 20.46 3.62
N THR A 71 -0.20 21.25 2.69
CA THR A 71 -0.25 20.92 1.26
C THR A 71 1.14 20.87 0.65
N LEU A 72 1.33 19.90 -0.24
CA LEU A 72 2.47 19.82 -1.14
C LEU A 72 1.92 19.80 -2.57
N PHE A 73 1.58 21.00 -3.06
CA PHE A 73 1.11 21.20 -4.43
C PHE A 73 2.29 21.56 -5.32
N ARG A 74 2.61 20.68 -6.27
CA ARG A 74 3.75 20.90 -7.17
C ARG A 74 3.46 21.99 -8.19
N ASP A 75 4.54 22.60 -8.66
CA ASP A 75 4.62 23.59 -9.74
C ASP A 75 5.14 23.00 -11.07
N HIS A 76 5.69 21.78 -11.03
CA HIS A 76 6.09 21.01 -12.20
C HIS A 76 5.78 19.51 -12.02
N TYR A 77 5.60 18.80 -13.13
CA TYR A 77 5.25 17.38 -13.12
C TYR A 77 6.46 16.55 -12.67
N LEU A 78 6.22 15.62 -11.74
CA LEU A 78 7.15 14.53 -11.41
C LEU A 78 6.60 13.20 -11.92
N ASN A 79 7.47 12.23 -12.19
CA ASN A 79 6.98 10.86 -12.42
C ASN A 79 6.37 10.27 -11.14
N SER A 80 5.60 9.18 -11.28
CA SER A 80 4.84 8.56 -10.18
C SER A 80 5.75 8.22 -8.97
N LYS A 81 6.88 7.57 -9.24
CA LYS A 81 7.87 7.18 -8.23
C LYS A 81 8.42 8.40 -7.47
N GLN A 82 8.89 9.42 -8.18
CA GLN A 82 9.44 10.64 -7.59
C GLN A 82 8.39 11.40 -6.78
N SER A 83 7.16 11.49 -7.30
CA SER A 83 6.06 12.17 -6.63
C SER A 83 5.72 11.52 -5.30
N LEU A 84 5.59 10.18 -5.27
CA LEU A 84 5.29 9.42 -4.05
C LEU A 84 6.44 9.48 -3.04
N ILE A 85 7.68 9.18 -3.45
CA ILE A 85 8.83 9.18 -2.53
C ILE A 85 8.97 10.54 -1.85
N SER A 86 8.96 11.63 -2.61
CA SER A 86 9.16 12.95 -2.02
C SER A 86 7.96 13.43 -1.19
N ALA A 87 6.73 12.99 -1.49
CA ALA A 87 5.57 13.24 -0.64
C ALA A 87 5.68 12.52 0.71
N ILE A 88 6.08 11.24 0.71
CA ILE A 88 6.26 10.45 1.93
C ILE A 88 7.44 10.99 2.75
N THR A 89 8.54 11.39 2.11
CA THR A 89 9.68 12.05 2.77
C THR A 89 9.23 13.34 3.44
N TRP A 90 8.58 14.24 2.70
CA TRP A 90 8.04 15.48 3.26
C TRP A 90 7.10 15.23 4.45
N PHE A 91 6.25 14.20 4.37
CA PHE A 91 5.37 13.82 5.48
C PHE A 91 6.15 13.39 6.73
N PHE A 92 7.13 12.48 6.59
CA PHE A 92 7.91 11.98 7.74
C PHE A 92 9.04 12.91 8.22
N GLU A 93 9.32 14.00 7.50
CA GLU A 93 10.07 15.14 8.03
C GLU A 93 9.25 15.96 9.04
N ASN A 94 7.91 15.87 8.97
CA ASN A 94 6.99 16.63 9.82
C ASN A 94 6.29 15.78 10.88
N GLU A 95 6.18 14.47 10.69
CA GLU A 95 5.44 13.55 11.58
C GLU A 95 6.31 12.38 12.03
N GLU A 96 6.23 12.02 13.32
CA GLU A 96 6.91 10.83 13.85
C GLU A 96 6.32 9.52 13.31
N GLN A 97 5.01 9.54 13.01
CA GLN A 97 4.24 8.41 12.51
C GLN A 97 2.97 8.89 11.80
N GLY A 98 2.42 8.06 10.93
CA GLY A 98 1.14 8.39 10.31
C GLY A 98 0.68 7.40 9.26
N ILE A 99 -0.47 7.73 8.67
CA ILE A 99 -1.21 6.92 7.70
C ILE A 99 -0.98 7.51 6.30
N ILE A 100 -0.75 6.65 5.32
CA ILE A 100 -0.51 7.00 3.92
C ILE A 100 -1.55 6.32 3.05
N LEU A 101 -2.25 7.13 2.25
CA LEU A 101 -3.26 6.72 1.28
C LEU A 101 -2.96 7.35 -0.09
N GLU A 102 -3.18 6.56 -1.14
CA GLU A 102 -3.21 7.05 -2.53
C GLU A 102 -4.65 7.30 -2.96
N ASP A 103 -4.83 8.06 -4.05
CA ASP A 103 -6.13 8.47 -4.59
C ASP A 103 -7.09 7.33 -4.96
N ASP A 104 -6.59 6.10 -5.08
CA ASP A 104 -7.37 4.92 -5.41
C ASP A 104 -7.35 3.82 -4.36
N CYS A 105 -6.79 4.07 -3.18
CA CYS A 105 -6.80 3.13 -2.06
C CYS A 105 -7.97 3.48 -1.13
N LEU A 106 -9.15 2.88 -1.34
CA LEU A 106 -10.36 3.10 -0.55
C LEU A 106 -10.33 2.28 0.75
N PRO A 107 -10.07 2.90 1.92
CA PRO A 107 -10.13 2.20 3.19
C PRO A 107 -11.57 2.07 3.69
N ASN A 108 -11.80 1.14 4.61
CA ASN A 108 -12.97 1.18 5.48
C ASN A 108 -12.72 2.05 6.73
N MET A 109 -13.73 2.23 7.59
CA MET A 109 -13.62 3.16 8.72
C MET A 109 -12.71 2.63 9.83
N SER A 110 -12.75 1.32 10.11
CA SER A 110 -11.92 0.69 11.14
C SER A 110 -10.43 0.69 10.81
N PHE A 111 -10.03 0.87 9.55
CA PHE A 111 -8.63 0.96 9.13
C PHE A 111 -7.87 2.03 9.90
N PHE A 112 -8.48 3.19 10.12
CA PHE A 112 -7.81 4.30 10.80
C PHE A 112 -7.53 3.99 12.27
N ARG A 113 -8.52 3.42 12.98
CA ARG A 113 -8.34 2.97 14.36
C ARG A 113 -7.33 1.82 14.45
N PHE A 114 -7.35 0.90 13.49
CA PHE A 114 -6.37 -0.18 13.39
C PHE A 114 -4.94 0.36 13.24
N CYS A 115 -4.74 1.37 12.39
CA CYS A 115 -3.45 2.05 12.27
C CYS A 115 -3.06 2.77 13.56
N ASP A 116 -3.95 3.57 14.16
CA ASP A 116 -3.66 4.31 15.40
C ASP A 116 -3.23 3.39 16.54
N GLU A 117 -4.00 2.32 16.81
CA GLU A 117 -3.68 1.38 17.89
C GLU A 117 -2.32 0.70 17.64
N ASN A 118 -2.05 0.23 16.42
CA ASN A 118 -0.79 -0.45 16.10
C ASN A 118 0.42 0.50 16.03
N LEU A 119 0.24 1.72 15.50
CA LEU A 119 1.28 2.75 15.51
C LEU A 119 1.72 3.08 16.94
N LYS A 120 0.74 3.16 17.86
CA LYS A 120 1.00 3.39 19.28
C LYS A 120 1.66 2.19 19.97
N ILE A 121 1.13 0.98 19.76
CA ILE A 121 1.63 -0.25 20.41
C ILE A 121 3.09 -0.54 20.01
N TYR A 122 3.43 -0.37 18.73
CA TYR A 122 4.73 -0.76 18.19
C TYR A 122 5.68 0.42 17.92
N LYS A 123 5.41 1.59 18.52
CA LYS A 123 6.18 2.83 18.30
C LYS A 123 7.69 2.60 18.44
N ASP A 124 8.09 1.94 19.53
CA ASP A 124 9.50 1.74 19.89
C ASP A 124 9.99 0.31 19.58
N ILE A 125 9.18 -0.49 18.87
CA ILE A 125 9.55 -1.87 18.53
C ILE A 125 10.24 -1.89 17.16
N GLU A 126 11.56 -1.87 17.18
CA GLU A 126 12.39 -1.65 15.98
C GLU A 126 12.14 -2.64 14.84
N ILE A 127 11.87 -3.89 15.16
CA ILE A 127 11.60 -4.93 14.15
C ILE A 127 10.28 -4.68 13.40
N ILE A 128 9.31 -3.94 13.97
CA ILE A 128 8.07 -3.61 13.28
C ILE A 128 8.30 -2.37 12.41
N LYS A 129 7.98 -2.50 11.12
CA LYS A 129 8.26 -1.48 10.10
C LYS A 129 7.01 -0.85 9.50
N MET A 130 5.92 -1.59 9.39
CA MET A 130 4.73 -1.10 8.67
C MET A 130 3.45 -1.73 9.21
N VAL A 131 2.35 -0.97 9.16
CA VAL A 131 0.99 -1.48 9.31
C VAL A 131 0.33 -1.44 7.93
N SER A 132 -0.03 -2.59 7.36
CA SER A 132 -0.76 -2.66 6.09
C SER A 132 -2.27 -2.66 6.35
N GLY A 133 -3.07 -2.10 5.45
CA GLY A 133 -4.53 -2.28 5.40
C GLY A 133 -4.96 -3.43 4.48
N TRP A 134 -4.01 -4.06 3.80
CA TRP A 134 -4.30 -5.04 2.75
C TRP A 134 -4.11 -6.48 3.22
N SER A 135 -5.00 -7.37 2.75
CA SER A 135 -4.89 -8.80 3.02
C SER A 135 -5.46 -9.67 1.91
N ALA A 136 -4.63 -10.56 1.35
CA ALA A 136 -5.02 -11.48 0.29
C ALA A 136 -5.63 -12.79 0.78
N LEU A 137 -5.84 -12.99 2.09
CA LEU A 137 -6.18 -14.31 2.62
C LEU A 137 -7.50 -14.89 2.10
N ASP A 138 -8.41 -14.06 1.58
CA ASP A 138 -9.65 -14.52 0.92
C ASP A 138 -9.44 -15.32 -0.36
N PHE A 139 -8.28 -15.22 -1.01
CA PHE A 139 -8.02 -15.99 -2.22
C PHE A 139 -7.73 -17.48 -1.94
N VAL A 140 -7.58 -17.87 -0.67
CA VAL A 140 -7.35 -19.26 -0.28
C VAL A 140 -8.34 -19.67 0.82
N PRO A 141 -9.31 -20.54 0.51
CA PRO A 141 -10.33 -20.99 1.46
C PRO A 141 -9.74 -21.48 2.78
N HIS A 142 -10.46 -21.24 3.88
CA HIS A 142 -10.11 -21.67 5.25
C HIS A 142 -8.79 -21.11 5.81
N THR A 143 -8.05 -20.27 5.09
CA THR A 143 -6.76 -19.73 5.57
C THR A 143 -6.95 -18.87 6.82
N LYS A 144 -8.00 -18.03 6.82
CA LYS A 144 -8.32 -17.12 7.93
C LYS A 144 -8.73 -17.84 9.21
N GLU A 145 -9.27 -19.06 9.11
CA GLU A 145 -9.74 -19.82 10.27
C GLU A 145 -8.59 -20.23 11.21
N SER A 146 -7.37 -20.35 10.65
CA SER A 146 -6.18 -20.64 11.44
C SER A 146 -5.64 -19.46 12.26
N LEU A 147 -6.16 -18.24 12.05
CA LEU A 147 -5.81 -17.05 12.83
C LEU A 147 -6.87 -16.79 13.89
N LYS A 148 -6.47 -16.71 15.16
CA LYS A 148 -7.37 -16.30 16.26
C LYS A 148 -7.35 -14.79 16.48
N GLU A 149 -6.25 -14.18 16.08
CA GLU A 149 -5.92 -12.77 16.17
C GLU A 149 -6.49 -12.00 14.97
N ASP A 150 -6.62 -10.68 15.13
CA ASP A 150 -7.14 -9.80 14.07
C ASP A 150 -6.06 -9.37 13.07
N TYR A 151 -4.79 -9.64 13.35
CA TYR A 151 -3.66 -9.45 12.44
C TYR A 151 -2.54 -10.45 12.70
N TYR A 152 -1.56 -10.50 11.79
CA TYR A 152 -0.34 -11.30 11.90
C TYR A 152 0.87 -10.50 11.43
N PHE A 153 2.07 -10.99 11.73
CA PHE A 153 3.31 -10.39 11.25
C PHE A 153 3.82 -11.10 9.98
N SER A 154 4.11 -10.30 8.96
CA SER A 154 4.60 -10.74 7.66
C SER A 154 5.93 -10.08 7.36
N LYS A 155 6.80 -10.72 6.57
CA LYS A 155 7.94 -10.00 5.97
C LYS A 155 7.51 -9.04 4.86
N TYR A 156 6.35 -9.27 4.23
CA TYR A 156 5.88 -8.46 3.11
C TYR A 156 5.34 -7.11 3.56
N ASN A 157 5.32 -6.13 2.65
CA ASN A 157 4.95 -4.73 2.93
C ASN A 157 4.01 -4.16 1.86
N HIS A 158 2.79 -4.66 1.79
CA HIS A 158 1.83 -4.23 0.78
C HIS A 158 1.32 -2.81 1.08
N ILE A 159 1.43 -1.92 0.08
CA ILE A 159 1.29 -0.47 0.21
C ILE A 159 -0.09 0.10 -0.12
N TRP A 160 -1.10 -0.73 -0.38
CA TRP A 160 -2.48 -0.21 -0.54
C TRP A 160 -3.09 0.11 0.81
N GLY A 161 -2.99 1.40 1.17
CA GLY A 161 -3.34 1.92 2.48
C GLY A 161 -2.44 1.33 3.57
N TRP A 162 -1.59 2.15 4.14
CA TRP A 162 -0.63 1.69 5.13
C TRP A 162 -0.28 2.81 6.11
N ALA A 163 0.39 2.44 7.19
CA ALA A 163 0.92 3.37 8.17
C ALA A 163 2.32 2.96 8.59
N SER A 164 3.13 3.93 8.98
CA SER A 164 4.50 3.69 9.42
C SER A 164 5.02 4.86 10.28
N TRP A 165 6.31 4.80 10.59
CA TRP A 165 7.03 5.75 11.42
C TRP A 165 8.15 6.41 10.62
N SER A 166 8.48 7.66 10.98
CA SER A 166 9.63 8.38 10.43
C SER A 166 10.93 7.60 10.64
N ARG A 167 11.09 6.90 11.78
CA ARG A 167 12.25 6.03 12.03
C ARG A 167 12.44 4.93 10.97
N VAL A 168 11.35 4.43 10.41
CA VAL A 168 11.37 3.41 9.35
C VAL A 168 11.66 4.06 8.00
N TRP A 169 11.01 5.19 7.70
CA TRP A 169 11.23 5.87 6.43
C TRP A 169 12.67 6.37 6.26
N LYS A 170 13.33 6.80 7.34
CA LYS A 170 14.77 7.14 7.35
C LYS A 170 15.68 5.97 6.94
N GLN A 171 15.20 4.73 7.04
CA GLN A 171 15.93 3.52 6.64
C GLN A 171 15.67 3.13 5.17
N TYR A 172 14.81 3.87 4.46
CA TYR A 172 14.53 3.64 3.03
C TYR A 172 15.81 3.81 2.21
N VAL A 173 16.11 2.80 1.39
CA VAL A 173 17.19 2.89 0.41
C VAL A 173 16.69 3.30 -0.96
N SER A 174 17.40 4.22 -1.60
CA SER A 174 17.17 4.61 -2.99
C SER A 174 18.02 3.84 -3.99
N ALA A 175 19.00 3.07 -3.50
CA ALA A 175 19.93 2.27 -4.29
C ALA A 175 20.25 0.92 -3.60
N PHE A 176 20.72 -0.04 -4.39
CA PHE A 176 21.27 -1.29 -3.87
C PHE A 176 22.78 -1.18 -3.92
N ASP A 177 23.44 -1.19 -2.76
CA ASP A 177 24.91 -1.09 -2.67
C ASP A 177 25.56 -2.44 -3.04
N ASP A 178 25.91 -3.25 -2.04
CA ASP A 178 26.47 -4.59 -2.22
C ASP A 178 25.35 -5.64 -2.32
N PHE A 179 24.60 -5.56 -3.43
CA PHE A 179 23.38 -6.34 -3.63
C PHE A 179 23.57 -7.84 -3.41
N GLU A 180 24.60 -8.46 -3.98
CA GLU A 180 24.78 -9.91 -3.86
C GLU A 180 25.11 -10.30 -2.42
N LYS A 181 25.99 -9.57 -1.74
CA LYS A 181 26.31 -9.85 -0.33
C LYS A 181 25.08 -9.68 0.55
N GLU A 182 24.38 -8.56 0.43
CA GLU A 182 23.21 -8.23 1.24
C GLU A 182 22.06 -9.21 0.97
N PHE A 183 21.79 -9.53 -0.30
CA PHE A 183 20.76 -10.50 -0.68
C PHE A 183 21.08 -11.91 -0.17
N ASN A 184 22.35 -12.34 -0.25
CA ASN A 184 22.77 -13.65 0.26
C ASN A 184 22.72 -13.72 1.79
N ALA A 185 22.77 -12.59 2.49
CA ALA A 185 22.60 -12.53 3.94
C ALA A 185 21.12 -12.63 4.39
N LEU A 186 20.15 -12.46 3.49
CA LEU A 186 18.74 -12.65 3.80
C LEU A 186 18.41 -14.14 3.99
N ASP A 187 17.78 -14.49 5.11
CA ASP A 187 17.40 -15.86 5.48
C ASP A 187 15.88 -16.08 5.62
N ASN A 188 15.08 -15.07 5.28
CA ASN A 188 13.64 -15.01 5.52
C ASN A 188 12.80 -15.77 4.46
N TRP A 189 13.42 -16.64 3.66
CA TRP A 189 12.80 -17.34 2.52
C TRP A 189 11.93 -18.52 2.95
N ALA A 190 10.79 -18.70 2.29
CA ALA A 190 9.96 -19.90 2.40
C ALA A 190 10.58 -21.08 1.65
N ASN A 191 11.21 -20.84 0.50
CA ASN A 191 11.89 -21.84 -0.34
C ASN A 191 12.72 -21.18 -1.45
N THR A 192 13.49 -22.00 -2.18
CA THR A 192 14.34 -21.58 -3.30
C THR A 192 13.57 -20.87 -4.42
N LYS A 193 12.31 -21.21 -4.65
CA LYS A 193 11.49 -20.56 -5.69
C LYS A 193 11.19 -19.10 -5.34
N GLU A 194 10.82 -18.84 -4.09
CA GLU A 194 10.62 -17.47 -3.59
C GLU A 194 11.93 -16.67 -3.64
N ARG A 195 13.03 -17.26 -3.18
CA ARG A 195 14.36 -16.65 -3.24
C ARG A 195 14.75 -16.26 -4.67
N ASN A 196 14.63 -17.17 -5.62
CA ASN A 196 14.99 -16.91 -7.02
C ASN A 196 14.10 -15.85 -7.66
N TYR A 197 12.81 -15.80 -7.31
CA TYR A 197 11.91 -14.74 -7.77
C TYR A 197 12.40 -13.37 -7.29
N TRP A 198 12.65 -13.23 -5.98
CA TRP A 198 13.03 -11.95 -5.40
C TRP A 198 14.43 -11.50 -5.80
N HIS A 199 15.38 -12.43 -5.97
CA HIS A 199 16.70 -12.12 -6.55
C HIS A 199 16.54 -11.46 -7.91
N LYS A 200 15.76 -12.09 -8.80
CA LYS A 200 15.49 -11.57 -10.15
C LYS A 200 14.78 -10.22 -10.10
N THR A 201 13.76 -10.08 -9.25
CA THR A 201 12.97 -8.84 -9.13
C THR A 201 13.82 -7.68 -8.62
N PHE A 202 14.62 -7.88 -7.58
CA PHE A 202 15.51 -6.83 -7.08
C PHE A 202 16.64 -6.51 -8.05
N LEU A 203 17.18 -7.50 -8.77
CA LEU A 203 18.17 -7.26 -9.82
C LEU A 203 17.58 -6.41 -10.97
N MET A 204 16.34 -6.66 -11.37
CA MET A 204 15.63 -5.80 -12.32
C MET A 204 15.43 -4.38 -11.79
N ALA A 205 15.02 -4.24 -10.52
CA ALA A 205 14.86 -2.93 -9.89
C ALA A 205 16.19 -2.16 -9.82
N LYS A 206 17.28 -2.82 -9.40
CA LYS A 206 18.65 -2.26 -9.34
C LYS A 206 19.12 -1.76 -10.71
N ASN A 207 18.82 -2.50 -11.77
CA ASN A 207 19.21 -2.14 -13.14
C ASN A 207 18.25 -1.12 -13.80
N GLY A 208 17.30 -0.55 -13.05
CA GLY A 208 16.34 0.43 -13.57
C GLY A 208 15.30 -0.16 -14.54
N ALA A 209 15.20 -1.49 -14.64
CA ALA A 209 14.24 -2.16 -15.53
C ALA A 209 12.80 -2.16 -14.97
N VAL A 210 12.62 -1.71 -13.71
CA VAL A 210 11.31 -1.51 -13.10
C VAL A 210 11.24 -0.12 -12.47
N ASP A 211 10.26 0.66 -12.90
CA ASP A 211 9.91 1.94 -12.29
C ASP A 211 8.95 1.73 -11.11
N SER A 212 9.48 1.21 -10.00
CA SER A 212 8.71 1.03 -8.77
C SER A 212 9.54 1.37 -7.54
N TRP A 213 8.93 2.08 -6.59
CA TRP A 213 9.55 2.47 -5.32
C TRP A 213 9.35 1.42 -4.22
N ASP A 214 8.30 0.62 -4.33
CA ASP A 214 7.88 -0.37 -3.34
C ASP A 214 8.88 -1.53 -3.21
N TYR A 215 9.52 -1.98 -4.29
CA TYR A 215 10.58 -2.99 -4.22
C TYR A 215 11.81 -2.51 -3.45
N TYR A 216 12.17 -1.24 -3.58
CA TYR A 216 13.22 -0.63 -2.76
C TYR A 216 12.80 -0.58 -1.30
N PHE A 217 11.52 -0.32 -1.02
CA PHE A 217 11.00 -0.36 0.34
C PHE A 217 10.97 -1.78 0.93
N THR A 218 10.55 -2.79 0.16
CA THR A 218 10.63 -4.21 0.55
C THR A 218 12.06 -4.58 0.91
N TYR A 219 13.02 -4.23 0.07
CA TYR A 219 14.43 -4.47 0.33
C TYR A 219 14.92 -3.76 1.61
N SER A 220 14.54 -2.49 1.79
CA SER A 220 14.85 -1.70 2.99
C SER A 220 14.34 -2.35 4.28
N ILE A 221 13.15 -2.94 4.24
CA ILE A 221 12.56 -3.65 5.38
C ILE A 221 13.33 -4.95 5.63
N TRP A 222 13.61 -5.73 4.57
CA TRP A 222 14.23 -7.05 4.71
C TRP A 222 15.67 -6.99 5.17
N LYS A 223 16.46 -6.02 4.71
CA LYS A 223 17.86 -5.85 5.17
C LYS A 223 17.97 -5.55 6.67
N HIS A 224 16.89 -5.08 7.30
CA HIS A 224 16.80 -4.84 8.74
C HIS A 224 15.98 -5.91 9.48
N ASN A 225 15.77 -7.09 8.88
CA ASN A 225 14.95 -8.17 9.42
C ASN A 225 13.54 -7.72 9.84
N GLY A 226 13.00 -6.70 9.17
CA GLY A 226 11.75 -6.05 9.54
C GLY A 226 10.51 -6.89 9.24
N LEU A 227 9.50 -6.70 10.07
CA LEU A 227 8.17 -7.29 9.95
C LEU A 227 7.10 -6.21 9.81
N CYS A 228 6.03 -6.54 9.11
CA CYS A 228 4.87 -5.70 8.91
C CYS A 228 3.63 -6.36 9.50
N ILE A 229 2.73 -5.54 10.01
CA ILE A 229 1.43 -5.96 10.53
C ILE A 229 0.46 -6.05 9.36
N TYR A 230 -0.18 -7.21 9.21
CA TYR A 230 -1.17 -7.49 8.17
C TYR A 230 -2.49 -7.89 8.80
N PRO A 231 -3.62 -7.25 8.43
CA PRO A 231 -4.90 -7.60 9.00
C PRO A 231 -5.34 -8.97 8.49
N LYS A 232 -6.04 -9.71 9.34
CA LYS A 232 -6.65 -11.00 8.98
C LYS A 232 -7.67 -10.84 7.84
N ASN A 233 -8.41 -9.73 7.86
CA ASN A 233 -9.38 -9.37 6.85
C ASN A 233 -8.92 -8.12 6.10
N ASN A 234 -9.13 -8.08 4.80
CA ASN A 234 -8.77 -6.93 3.98
C ASN A 234 -9.57 -5.69 4.43
N MET A 235 -8.90 -4.54 4.55
CA MET A 235 -9.51 -3.28 5.00
C MET A 235 -9.48 -2.19 3.93
N VAL A 236 -8.72 -2.40 2.85
CA VAL A 236 -8.53 -1.43 1.77
C VAL A 236 -8.81 -2.07 0.42
N GLN A 237 -9.66 -1.43 -0.38
CA GLN A 237 -9.90 -1.80 -1.77
C GLN A 237 -9.16 -0.84 -2.70
N ASN A 238 -8.42 -1.35 -3.68
CA ASN A 238 -7.93 -0.51 -4.76
C ASN A 238 -9.03 -0.35 -5.83
N ILE A 239 -9.51 0.87 -6.01
CA ILE A 239 -10.61 1.25 -6.92
C ILE A 239 -10.11 1.88 -8.22
N GLY A 240 -8.80 1.80 -8.48
CA GLY A 240 -8.13 2.39 -9.64
C GLY A 240 -7.92 1.42 -10.82
N PHE A 241 -8.38 0.17 -10.70
CA PHE A 241 -8.23 -0.86 -11.75
C PHE A 241 -9.09 -0.60 -12.99
N ASN A 242 -8.66 -1.17 -14.13
CA ASN A 242 -9.41 -1.26 -15.39
C ASN A 242 -9.71 0.10 -16.05
N ARG A 243 -8.74 1.01 -16.04
CA ARG A 243 -8.88 2.35 -16.62
C ARG A 243 -7.67 2.72 -17.47
N ASP A 244 -7.87 3.55 -18.47
CA ASP A 244 -6.81 3.99 -19.39
C ASP A 244 -5.82 4.96 -18.74
N ASP A 245 -6.28 5.70 -17.72
CA ASP A 245 -5.54 6.69 -16.95
C ASP A 245 -4.73 6.10 -15.77
N ALA A 246 -4.83 4.80 -15.50
CA ALA A 246 -4.14 4.14 -14.40
C ALA A 246 -2.65 3.92 -14.68
N THR A 247 -1.75 4.21 -13.73
CA THR A 247 -0.30 4.06 -13.96
C THR A 247 0.15 2.59 -13.98
N HIS A 248 -0.36 1.76 -13.07
CA HIS A 248 0.13 0.38 -12.86
C HIS A 248 -0.96 -0.71 -12.96
N THR A 249 -2.25 -0.34 -13.09
CA THR A 249 -3.39 -1.26 -12.98
C THR A 249 -4.23 -1.35 -14.27
N LYS A 250 -3.56 -1.22 -15.43
CA LYS A 250 -4.16 -1.35 -16.78
C LYS A 250 -4.47 -2.82 -17.12
N GLY A 251 -5.55 -3.37 -16.58
CA GLY A 251 -6.07 -4.69 -16.97
C GLY A 251 -6.83 -5.44 -15.86
N ASP A 252 -7.57 -6.48 -16.27
CA ASP A 252 -8.41 -7.25 -15.35
C ASP A 252 -7.55 -8.00 -14.33
N SER A 253 -7.68 -7.57 -13.08
CA SER A 253 -6.97 -8.11 -11.93
C SER A 253 -7.95 -8.71 -10.95
N LYS A 254 -7.63 -9.90 -10.44
CA LYS A 254 -8.40 -10.52 -9.35
C LYS A 254 -8.45 -9.63 -8.10
N PHE A 255 -7.45 -8.74 -7.94
CA PHE A 255 -7.37 -7.83 -6.80
C PHE A 255 -8.36 -6.66 -6.87
N ALA A 256 -8.91 -6.35 -8.05
CA ALA A 256 -9.91 -5.30 -8.22
C ALA A 256 -11.24 -5.61 -7.50
N ARG A 257 -11.48 -6.89 -7.18
CA ARG A 257 -12.75 -7.40 -6.62
C ARG A 257 -12.59 -7.90 -5.19
N MET A 258 -11.57 -7.42 -4.49
CA MET A 258 -11.37 -7.78 -3.08
C MET A 258 -12.43 -7.11 -2.21
N ASN A 259 -13.08 -7.90 -1.36
CA ASN A 259 -13.98 -7.38 -0.34
C ASN A 259 -13.18 -6.64 0.73
N VAL A 260 -13.85 -5.72 1.43
CA VAL A 260 -13.33 -5.05 2.63
C VAL A 260 -14.23 -5.38 3.81
N TYR A 261 -13.66 -5.48 5.00
CA TYR A 261 -14.37 -5.89 6.21
C TYR A 261 -14.00 -4.99 7.37
N GLU A 262 -15.01 -4.45 8.05
CA GLU A 262 -14.79 -3.72 9.29
C GLU A 262 -14.23 -4.65 10.38
N LEU A 263 -13.28 -4.14 11.16
CA LEU A 263 -12.80 -4.78 12.37
C LEU A 263 -13.60 -4.32 13.59
N GLU A 264 -13.82 -5.26 14.50
CA GLU A 264 -14.35 -4.98 15.83
C GLU A 264 -13.20 -4.70 16.80
N PHE A 265 -13.47 -3.90 17.83
CA PHE A 265 -12.49 -3.50 18.84
C PHE A 265 -13.00 -3.85 20.25
N PRO A 266 -12.13 -4.20 21.22
CA PRO A 266 -10.66 -4.15 21.15
C PRO A 266 -10.04 -5.22 20.24
N LEU A 267 -8.87 -4.94 19.67
CA LEU A 267 -8.16 -5.88 18.81
C LEU A 267 -7.67 -7.11 19.60
N ARG A 268 -7.81 -8.29 18.99
CA ARG A 268 -7.12 -9.51 19.40
C ARG A 268 -5.71 -9.49 18.81
N ILE A 269 -4.76 -9.16 19.67
CA ILE A 269 -3.35 -8.95 19.33
C ILE A 269 -2.59 -10.29 19.43
N PRO A 270 -1.66 -10.60 18.49
CA PRO A 270 -0.75 -11.73 18.63
C PRO A 270 0.12 -11.66 19.88
N SER A 271 0.29 -12.80 20.55
CA SER A 271 1.10 -12.91 21.76
C SER A 271 2.61 -12.84 21.52
N ALA A 272 3.06 -13.02 20.28
CA ALA A 272 4.46 -13.00 19.90
C ALA A 272 4.68 -12.27 18.58
N ILE A 273 5.76 -11.48 18.53
CA ILE A 273 6.23 -10.82 17.31
C ILE A 273 7.09 -11.81 16.53
N GLN A 274 6.47 -12.52 15.60
CA GLN A 274 7.14 -13.53 14.79
C GLN A 274 6.57 -13.59 13.38
N GLN A 275 7.45 -13.72 12.39
CA GLN A 275 7.08 -13.96 11.00
C GLN A 275 6.15 -15.18 10.87
N ASN A 276 5.01 -15.00 10.22
CA ASN A 276 4.13 -16.11 9.86
C ASN A 276 4.53 -16.68 8.48
N LYS A 277 5.54 -17.56 8.46
CA LYS A 277 6.09 -18.15 7.21
C LYS A 277 5.03 -18.84 6.34
N LYS A 278 4.02 -19.47 6.94
CA LYS A 278 2.92 -20.13 6.22
C LYS A 278 2.08 -19.12 5.45
N LEU A 279 1.67 -18.03 6.11
CA LEU A 279 0.88 -16.97 5.49
C LEU A 279 1.70 -16.16 4.50
N ASP A 280 2.98 -15.93 4.76
CA ASP A 280 3.90 -15.30 3.79
C ASP A 280 4.00 -16.10 2.50
N TRP A 281 4.12 -17.43 2.59
CA TRP A 281 4.12 -18.28 1.41
C TRP A 281 2.79 -18.22 0.64
N ILE A 282 1.67 -18.13 1.36
CA ILE A 282 0.35 -17.97 0.74
C ILE A 282 0.26 -16.61 0.02
N ALA A 283 0.63 -15.52 0.68
CA ALA A 283 0.70 -14.19 0.09
C ALA A 283 1.60 -14.19 -1.15
N PHE A 284 2.77 -14.84 -1.07
CA PHE A 284 3.68 -14.93 -2.21
C PHE A 284 3.07 -15.62 -3.43
N LYS A 285 2.40 -16.76 -3.21
CA LYS A 285 1.69 -17.48 -4.30
C LYS A 285 0.57 -16.65 -4.90
N ILE A 286 -0.12 -15.84 -4.10
CA ILE A 286 -1.25 -15.04 -4.56
C ILE A 286 -0.76 -13.84 -5.37
N SER A 287 0.25 -13.13 -4.88
CA SER A 287 0.67 -11.83 -5.41
C SER A 287 1.73 -11.92 -6.50
N TYR A 288 2.65 -12.88 -6.41
CA TYR A 288 3.88 -12.85 -7.22
C TYR A 288 4.03 -14.02 -8.18
N LEU A 289 3.34 -15.13 -7.94
CA LEU A 289 3.35 -16.24 -8.89
C LEU A 289 2.35 -16.01 -10.03
N PRO A 290 2.75 -16.29 -11.28
CA PRO A 290 1.80 -16.26 -12.38
C PRO A 290 0.72 -17.33 -12.16
N PRO A 291 -0.50 -17.10 -12.68
CA PRO A 291 -1.53 -18.13 -12.67
C PRO A 291 -1.02 -19.40 -13.34
N ASN A 292 -1.56 -20.55 -12.91
CA ASN A 292 -1.17 -21.87 -13.44
C ASN A 292 -1.22 -21.89 -14.98
N ILE A 293 -0.33 -22.66 -15.62
CA ILE A 293 -0.19 -22.75 -17.06
C ILE A 293 -1.51 -23.07 -17.77
N PHE A 294 -2.37 -23.91 -17.17
CA PHE A 294 -3.72 -24.17 -17.67
C PHE A 294 -4.58 -22.91 -17.73
N ILE A 295 -4.59 -22.10 -16.67
CA ILE A 295 -5.32 -20.82 -16.64
C ILE A 295 -4.74 -19.86 -17.68
N ARG A 296 -3.43 -19.84 -17.89
CA ARG A 296 -2.78 -19.03 -18.92
C ARG A 296 -3.18 -19.48 -20.33
N ILE A 297 -3.24 -20.79 -20.57
CA ILE A 297 -3.70 -21.37 -21.85
C ILE A 297 -5.17 -21.03 -22.09
N CYS A 298 -6.06 -21.25 -21.10
CA CYS A 298 -7.47 -20.89 -21.20
C CYS A 298 -7.67 -19.39 -21.47
N LYS A 299 -6.94 -18.51 -20.78
CA LYS A 299 -6.98 -17.07 -21.03
C LYS A 299 -6.50 -16.71 -22.44
N LYS A 300 -5.47 -17.40 -22.95
CA LYS A 300 -4.97 -17.21 -24.32
C LYS A 300 -6.02 -17.66 -25.36
N ILE A 301 -6.65 -18.81 -25.17
CA ILE A 301 -7.72 -19.33 -26.04
C ILE A 301 -8.93 -18.38 -26.04
N LEU A 302 -9.39 -17.95 -24.86
CA LEU A 302 -10.51 -17.00 -24.73
C LEU A 302 -10.21 -15.66 -25.40
N LYS A 303 -8.96 -15.18 -25.34
CA LYS A 303 -8.54 -13.95 -26.03
C LYS A 303 -8.58 -14.10 -27.55
N ILE A 304 -8.13 -15.25 -28.07
CA ILE A 304 -8.16 -15.57 -29.51
C ILE A 304 -9.62 -15.65 -29.99
N LEU A 305 -10.48 -16.38 -29.28
CA LEU A 305 -11.90 -16.53 -29.62
C LEU A 305 -12.63 -15.17 -29.66
N LYS A 306 -12.35 -14.28 -28.70
CA LYS A 306 -12.90 -12.91 -28.69
C LYS A 306 -12.39 -12.02 -29.81
N SER A 307 -11.17 -12.24 -30.31
CA SER A 307 -10.63 -11.49 -31.46
C SER A 307 -11.15 -11.99 -32.80
N THR A 308 -11.58 -13.25 -32.90
CA THR A 308 -12.20 -13.81 -34.13
C THR A 308 -13.70 -13.55 -34.24
N LEU A 309 -14.33 -13.01 -33.19
CA LEU A 309 -15.76 -12.64 -33.17
C LEU A 309 -16.00 -11.13 -33.39
N LYS A 310 -14.97 -10.38 -33.76
CA LYS A 310 -15.01 -8.96 -34.16
C LYS A 310 -14.69 -8.83 -35.64
#